data_AF-A0AAJ4UUU1-F1
#
_entry.id   AF-A0AAJ4UUU1-F1
#
_cell.length_a   1.000
_cell.length_b   1.000
_cell.length_c   1.000
_cell.angle_alpha   90.00
_cell.angle_beta   90.00
_cell.angle_gamma   90.00
#
_symmetry.space_group_name_H-M   'P 1'
#
loop_
_entity.id
_entity.type
_entity.pdbx_description
1 polymer ?
#
loop_
_entity_poly.entity_id
_entity_poly.type
_entity_poly.pdbx_seq_one_letter_code
_entity_poly.pdbx_strand_id
1 'polypeptide(L)'
;MGLFDSVKQALGVAAEADATREGDPEALFDLSTAAVTMEAQLDFAPADEAALCFSGVDSTAFTDARDEVAAVLDAGESETGTVFEFRTDAHGYDWVVLADTEFEDLVTSVHFAADTMQESGFGSRLLAAAFPFERDNTVAYWLYSFRRGSYYPFVPTGDRNHDSSTEFKLESVLGSELTIEEDKEYWYPMWPEGDARPWGRPLEPGE
;
A
#
# COMPACT_ATOMS: atom_id res chain seq x y z
N MET A 1 -8.91 23.77 13.59
CA MET A 1 -7.49 23.45 13.90
C MET A 1 -7.48 22.20 14.75
N GLY A 2 -7.67 21.05 14.11
CA GLY A 2 -8.02 19.80 14.79
C GLY A 2 -6.80 18.92 15.03
N LEU A 3 -6.92 18.02 16.01
CA LEU A 3 -5.96 17.01 16.47
C LEU A 3 -5.26 16.18 15.36
N PHE A 4 -5.77 16.21 14.13
CA PHE A 4 -5.24 15.52 12.95
C PHE A 4 -3.99 16.18 12.36
N ASP A 5 -3.82 17.49 12.53
CA ASP A 5 -2.55 18.18 12.18
C ASP A 5 -1.40 17.62 13.04
N SER A 6 -1.68 17.25 14.29
CA SER A 6 -0.72 16.58 15.16
C SER A 6 -0.45 15.14 14.76
N VAL A 7 -1.36 14.43 14.09
CA VAL A 7 -1.10 13.09 13.55
C VAL A 7 -0.29 13.17 12.26
N LYS A 8 -0.56 14.15 11.39
CA LYS A 8 0.25 14.39 10.18
C LYS A 8 1.66 14.89 10.55
N GLN A 9 1.75 15.76 11.56
CA GLN A 9 3.02 16.21 12.12
C GLN A 9 3.71 15.10 12.92
N ALA A 10 2.98 14.23 13.64
CA ALA A 10 3.57 13.05 14.28
C ALA A 10 4.04 12.03 13.24
N LEU A 11 3.27 11.74 12.18
CA LEU A 11 3.69 10.87 11.09
C LEU A 11 4.82 11.48 10.26
N GLY A 12 4.93 12.81 10.18
CA GLY A 12 6.01 13.53 9.49
C GLY A 12 7.28 13.73 10.35
N VAL A 13 7.15 13.95 11.66
CA VAL A 13 8.28 14.12 12.60
C VAL A 13 8.75 12.76 13.13
N ALA A 14 7.85 11.81 13.34
CA ALA A 14 8.22 10.41 13.51
C ALA A 14 8.75 9.83 12.19
N ALA A 15 8.32 10.30 11.01
CA ALA A 15 8.90 9.87 9.73
C ALA A 15 10.42 9.96 9.70
N GLU A 16 10.94 11.12 10.06
CA GLU A 16 12.36 11.44 9.96
C GLU A 16 13.15 10.76 11.08
N ALA A 17 12.51 10.45 12.20
CA ALA A 17 13.12 9.77 13.34
C ALA A 17 13.08 8.23 13.24
N ASP A 18 12.12 7.67 12.49
CA ASP A 18 11.82 6.23 12.47
C ASP A 18 12.31 5.50 11.22
N ALA A 19 12.76 6.24 10.20
CA ALA A 19 13.40 5.68 9.01
C ALA A 19 14.71 4.96 9.41
N THR A 20 14.60 3.66 9.69
CA THR A 20 15.74 2.80 10.07
C THR A 20 16.42 2.18 8.85
N ARG A 21 15.73 2.16 7.70
CA ARG A 21 16.24 1.80 6.36
C ARG A 21 15.41 2.51 5.28
N GLU A 22 16.04 2.81 4.15
CA GLU A 22 15.29 3.09 2.91
C GLU A 22 14.66 1.77 2.46
N GLY A 23 13.32 1.73 2.39
CA GLY A 23 12.58 0.57 1.92
C GLY A 23 12.87 0.31 0.45
N ASP A 24 13.10 -0.96 0.15
CA ASP A 24 13.46 -1.44 -1.17
C ASP A 24 12.19 -1.86 -1.93
N PRO A 25 11.89 -1.28 -3.10
CA PRO A 25 10.73 -1.69 -3.89
C PRO A 25 10.79 -3.14 -4.35
N GLU A 26 11.97 -3.74 -4.53
CA GLU A 26 12.09 -5.14 -4.98
C GLU A 26 11.49 -6.11 -3.94
N ALA A 27 11.47 -5.73 -2.66
CA ALA A 27 10.81 -6.51 -1.61
C ALA A 27 9.29 -6.70 -1.84
N LEU A 28 8.66 -5.90 -2.71
CA LEU A 28 7.27 -6.09 -3.12
C LEU A 28 7.01 -7.45 -3.77
N PHE A 29 8.00 -8.01 -4.48
CA PHE A 29 7.88 -9.30 -5.15
C PHE A 29 7.82 -10.50 -4.19
N ASP A 30 8.25 -10.35 -2.94
CA ASP A 30 8.08 -11.39 -1.91
C ASP A 30 6.58 -11.70 -1.69
N LEU A 31 5.71 -10.72 -1.92
CA LEU A 31 4.27 -10.86 -1.77
C LEU A 31 3.65 -11.78 -2.83
N SER A 32 4.24 -11.92 -4.02
CA SER A 32 3.75 -12.84 -5.06
C SER A 32 3.81 -14.29 -4.59
N THR A 33 4.85 -14.67 -3.84
CA THR A 33 4.92 -16.02 -3.24
C THR A 33 3.94 -16.15 -2.08
N ALA A 34 3.88 -15.14 -1.22
CA ALA A 34 2.96 -15.12 -0.09
C ALA A 34 1.47 -15.20 -0.50
N ALA A 35 1.10 -14.64 -1.66
CA ALA A 35 -0.26 -14.70 -2.20
C ALA A 35 -0.72 -16.15 -2.43
N VAL A 36 0.16 -17.01 -2.97
CA VAL A 36 -0.13 -18.43 -3.14
C VAL A 36 -0.40 -19.11 -1.80
N THR A 37 0.37 -18.76 -0.77
CA THR A 37 0.16 -19.28 0.60
C THR A 37 -1.13 -18.74 1.23
N MET A 38 -1.47 -17.46 1.00
CA MET A 38 -2.71 -16.83 1.45
C MET A 38 -3.93 -17.59 0.91
N GLU A 39 -3.94 -17.88 -0.38
CA GLU A 39 -5.03 -18.64 -1.01
C GLU A 39 -5.07 -20.09 -0.50
N ALA A 40 -3.94 -20.79 -0.57
CA ALA A 40 -3.88 -22.22 -0.32
C ALA A 40 -4.09 -22.62 1.15
N GLN A 41 -3.64 -21.80 2.10
CA GLN A 41 -3.64 -22.14 3.54
C GLN A 41 -4.60 -21.30 4.38
N LEU A 42 -4.93 -20.08 3.93
CA LEU A 42 -5.67 -19.11 4.73
C LEU A 42 -7.04 -18.74 4.12
N ASP A 43 -7.32 -19.22 2.90
CA ASP A 43 -8.54 -19.01 2.12
C ASP A 43 -8.76 -17.53 1.77
N PHE A 44 -7.67 -16.77 1.66
CA PHE A 44 -7.69 -15.35 1.29
C PHE A 44 -7.24 -15.21 -0.16
N ALA A 45 -8.14 -14.78 -1.04
CA ALA A 45 -7.84 -14.48 -2.44
C ALA A 45 -7.29 -13.05 -2.58
N PRO A 46 -6.31 -12.79 -3.46
CA PRO A 46 -5.92 -11.42 -3.78
C PRO A 46 -7.11 -10.65 -4.33
N ALA A 47 -7.24 -9.38 -3.96
CA ALA A 47 -8.20 -8.48 -4.57
C ALA A 47 -7.65 -7.93 -5.90
N ASP A 48 -8.54 -7.50 -6.77
CA ASP A 48 -8.20 -6.93 -8.08
C ASP A 48 -7.70 -5.46 -8.01
N GLU A 49 -7.27 -5.01 -6.83
CA GLU A 49 -6.83 -3.63 -6.60
C GLU A 49 -5.62 -3.59 -5.67
N ALA A 50 -4.68 -2.67 -5.92
CA ALA A 50 -3.59 -2.34 -5.01
C ALA A 50 -3.39 -0.82 -4.97
N ALA A 51 -2.69 -0.33 -3.94
CA ALA A 51 -2.41 1.10 -3.87
C ALA A 51 -1.03 1.42 -3.29
N LEU A 52 -0.39 2.45 -3.85
CA LEU A 52 0.84 3.04 -3.34
C LEU A 52 0.51 4.38 -2.65
N CYS A 53 0.84 4.51 -1.37
CA CYS A 53 0.65 5.71 -0.57
C CYS A 53 1.95 6.50 -0.45
N PHE A 54 1.88 7.82 -0.66
CA PHE A 54 3.00 8.72 -0.54
C PHE A 54 2.58 10.08 0.03
N SER A 55 3.55 10.76 0.65
CA SER A 55 3.34 12.08 1.25
C SER A 55 3.51 13.19 0.21
N GLY A 56 2.38 13.79 -0.16
CA GLY A 56 2.30 14.90 -1.11
C GLY A 56 3.14 16.13 -0.72
N VAL A 57 3.59 16.88 -1.74
CA VAL A 57 4.07 18.25 -1.58
C VAL A 57 3.62 19.09 -2.76
N ASP A 58 3.10 20.27 -2.48
CA ASP A 58 2.82 21.29 -3.48
C ASP A 58 4.12 21.83 -4.08
N SER A 59 4.65 21.13 -5.08
CA SER A 59 5.83 21.55 -5.84
C SER A 59 5.74 21.05 -7.28
N THR A 60 6.30 21.83 -8.21
CA THR A 60 6.37 21.44 -9.63
C THR A 60 7.15 20.13 -9.79
N ALA A 61 8.28 19.98 -9.10
CA ALA A 61 9.08 18.76 -9.16
C ALA A 61 8.31 17.49 -8.74
N PHE A 62 7.39 17.61 -7.77
CA PHE A 62 6.54 16.48 -7.38
C PHE A 62 5.44 16.20 -8.40
N THR A 63 4.94 17.23 -9.08
CA THR A 63 3.99 17.06 -10.19
C THR A 63 4.70 16.35 -11.36
N ASP A 64 5.92 16.78 -11.69
CA ASP A 64 6.74 16.16 -12.74
C ASP A 64 7.03 14.67 -12.42
N ALA A 65 7.34 14.33 -11.17
CA ALA A 65 7.52 12.94 -10.74
C ALA A 65 6.23 12.10 -10.87
N ARG A 66 5.07 12.68 -10.56
CA ARG A 66 3.78 12.00 -10.76
C ARG A 66 3.47 11.79 -12.23
N ASP A 67 3.79 12.75 -13.09
CA ASP A 67 3.65 12.62 -14.54
C ASP A 67 4.60 11.54 -15.10
N GLU A 68 5.79 11.39 -14.51
CA GLU A 68 6.74 10.32 -14.85
C GLU A 68 6.20 8.94 -14.45
N VAL A 69 5.66 8.80 -13.22
CA VAL A 69 4.96 7.58 -12.80
C VAL A 69 3.79 7.26 -13.73
N ALA A 70 2.97 8.25 -14.07
CA ALA A 70 1.86 8.07 -15.00
C ALA A 70 2.35 7.53 -16.35
N ALA A 71 3.40 8.14 -16.92
CA ALA A 71 3.96 7.72 -18.20
C ALA A 71 4.50 6.29 -18.18
N VAL A 72 5.12 5.87 -17.07
CA VAL A 72 5.60 4.49 -16.90
C VAL A 72 4.44 3.50 -16.80
N LEU A 73 3.40 3.83 -16.02
CA LEU A 73 2.22 2.98 -15.87
C LEU A 73 1.39 2.89 -17.17
N ASP A 74 1.19 4.01 -17.88
CA ASP A 74 0.55 4.04 -19.21
C ASP A 74 1.30 3.16 -20.23
N ALA A 75 2.64 3.14 -20.16
CA ALA A 75 3.43 2.28 -21.03
C ALA A 75 3.22 0.79 -20.69
N GLY A 76 3.11 0.46 -19.40
CA GLY A 76 2.81 -0.89 -18.91
C GLY A 76 1.38 -1.35 -19.21
N GLU A 77 0.40 -0.45 -19.22
CA GLU A 77 -1.01 -0.76 -19.53
C GLU A 77 -1.17 -1.48 -20.88
N SER A 78 -0.34 -1.13 -21.87
CA SER A 78 -0.37 -1.79 -23.18
C SER A 78 0.02 -3.27 -23.15
N GLU A 79 0.73 -3.71 -22.10
CA GLU A 79 1.21 -5.08 -21.91
C GLU A 79 0.35 -5.86 -20.90
N THR A 80 -0.02 -5.25 -19.77
CA THR A 80 -0.74 -5.91 -18.67
C THR A 80 -2.25 -5.61 -18.67
N GLY A 81 -2.65 -4.45 -19.16
CA GLY A 81 -4.03 -3.95 -19.03
C GLY A 81 -4.33 -3.32 -17.67
N THR A 82 -3.30 -3.13 -16.82
CA THR A 82 -3.44 -2.53 -15.49
C THR A 82 -3.84 -1.07 -15.61
N VAL A 83 -5.01 -0.73 -15.08
CA VAL A 83 -5.49 0.66 -15.03
C VAL A 83 -5.05 1.31 -13.73
N PHE A 84 -4.84 2.63 -13.74
CA PHE A 84 -4.48 3.37 -12.53
C PHE A 84 -5.20 4.71 -12.41
N GLU A 85 -5.33 5.19 -11.18
CA GLU A 85 -5.84 6.52 -10.87
C GLU A 85 -5.05 7.13 -9.71
N PHE A 86 -4.68 8.40 -9.85
CA PHE A 86 -4.15 9.16 -8.73
C PHE A 86 -5.27 9.75 -7.87
N ARG A 87 -5.16 9.60 -6.56
CA ARG A 87 -6.10 10.17 -5.59
C ARG A 87 -5.38 10.90 -4.47
N THR A 88 -6.03 11.92 -3.94
CA THR A 88 -5.61 12.57 -2.72
C THR A 88 -6.70 12.36 -1.67
N ASP A 89 -6.33 11.80 -0.52
CA ASP A 89 -7.29 11.55 0.56
C ASP A 89 -7.59 12.81 1.39
N ALA A 90 -8.57 12.72 2.29
CA ALA A 90 -8.97 13.82 3.17
C ALA A 90 -7.89 14.24 4.18
N HIS A 91 -6.85 13.42 4.37
CA HIS A 91 -5.71 13.67 5.25
C HIS A 91 -4.53 14.31 4.48
N GLY A 92 -4.66 14.44 3.15
CA GLY A 92 -3.66 15.00 2.25
C GLY A 92 -2.47 14.07 2.04
N TYR A 93 -2.72 12.75 2.01
CA TYR A 93 -1.83 11.78 1.38
C TYR A 93 -2.26 11.55 -0.06
N ASP A 94 -1.28 11.33 -0.92
CA ASP A 94 -1.50 10.96 -2.30
C ASP A 94 -1.36 9.45 -2.47
N TRP A 95 -2.17 8.92 -3.36
CA TRP A 95 -2.31 7.50 -3.63
C TRP A 95 -2.25 7.29 -5.13
N VAL A 96 -1.51 6.27 -5.57
CA VAL A 96 -1.72 5.65 -6.88
C VAL A 96 -2.53 4.41 -6.61
N VAL A 97 -3.76 4.36 -7.10
CA VAL A 97 -4.64 3.18 -7.03
C VAL A 97 -4.53 2.47 -8.35
N LEU A 98 -4.28 1.16 -8.32
CA LEU A 98 -4.13 0.32 -9.50
C LEU A 98 -5.19 -0.78 -9.45
N ALA A 99 -5.73 -1.16 -10.60
CA ALA A 99 -6.66 -2.27 -10.72
C ALA A 99 -6.27 -3.20 -11.87
N ASP A 100 -6.22 -4.49 -11.55
CA ASP A 100 -5.92 -5.59 -12.46
C ASP A 100 -6.40 -6.89 -11.82
N THR A 101 -6.89 -7.83 -12.63
CA THR A 101 -7.29 -9.16 -12.13
C THR A 101 -6.09 -10.08 -11.89
N GLU A 102 -4.93 -9.78 -12.49
CA GLU A 102 -3.71 -10.56 -12.29
C GLU A 102 -2.87 -9.91 -11.17
N PHE A 103 -2.74 -10.61 -10.04
CA PHE A 103 -2.06 -10.08 -8.86
C PHE A 103 -0.57 -9.73 -9.13
N GLU A 104 0.10 -10.50 -9.98
CA GLU A 104 1.50 -10.25 -10.35
C GLU A 104 1.67 -8.91 -11.10
N ASP A 105 0.67 -8.51 -11.88
CA ASP A 105 0.67 -7.24 -12.61
C ASP A 105 0.44 -6.06 -11.66
N LEU A 106 -0.40 -6.23 -10.62
CA LEU A 106 -0.54 -5.25 -9.53
C LEU A 106 0.78 -5.05 -8.79
N VAL A 107 1.45 -6.13 -8.38
CA VAL A 107 2.74 -6.05 -7.67
C VAL A 107 3.79 -5.35 -8.54
N THR A 108 3.87 -5.71 -9.82
CA THR A 108 4.82 -5.13 -10.78
C THR A 108 4.56 -3.65 -11.01
N SER A 109 3.30 -3.26 -11.21
CA SER A 109 2.91 -1.87 -11.43
C SER A 109 3.13 -1.01 -10.18
N VAL A 110 2.84 -1.53 -8.98
CA VAL A 110 3.17 -0.84 -7.72
C VAL A 110 4.68 -0.67 -7.54
N HIS A 111 5.47 -1.70 -7.88
CA HIS A 111 6.92 -1.63 -7.88
C HIS A 111 7.42 -0.51 -8.80
N PHE A 112 6.97 -0.46 -10.05
CA PHE A 112 7.40 0.58 -10.99
C PHE A 112 7.03 1.99 -10.53
N ALA A 113 5.82 2.16 -9.97
CA ALA A 113 5.42 3.43 -9.41
C ALA A 113 6.32 3.86 -8.23
N ALA A 114 6.68 2.91 -7.35
CA ALA A 114 7.56 3.18 -6.22
C ALA A 114 9.00 3.48 -6.65
N ASP A 115 9.55 2.66 -7.54
CA ASP A 115 10.91 2.81 -8.09
C ASP A 115 11.06 4.15 -8.83
N THR A 116 10.11 4.50 -9.70
CA THR A 116 10.08 5.78 -10.41
C THR A 116 10.10 6.96 -9.42
N MET A 117 9.25 6.93 -8.39
CA MET A 117 9.26 7.95 -7.34
C MET A 117 10.60 8.05 -6.61
N GLN A 118 11.29 6.92 -6.42
CA GLN A 118 12.61 6.87 -5.79
C GLN A 118 13.68 7.48 -6.71
N GLU A 119 13.67 7.15 -8.00
CA GLU A 119 14.54 7.72 -9.03
C GLU A 119 14.35 9.23 -9.21
N SER A 120 13.10 9.72 -9.17
CA SER A 120 12.80 11.16 -9.21
C SER A 120 13.19 11.91 -7.91
N GLY A 121 13.76 11.22 -6.92
CA GLY A 121 14.25 11.80 -5.66
C GLY A 121 13.19 11.94 -4.55
N PHE A 122 12.03 11.31 -4.73
CA PHE A 122 10.91 11.32 -3.78
C PHE A 122 10.74 10.02 -3.00
N GLY A 123 11.73 9.11 -3.00
CA GLY A 123 11.68 7.85 -2.24
C GLY A 123 11.43 8.04 -0.74
N SER A 124 11.99 9.09 -0.12
CA SER A 124 11.71 9.44 1.28
C SER A 124 10.26 9.82 1.58
N ARG A 125 9.46 10.09 0.53
CA ARG A 125 8.03 10.40 0.64
C ARG A 125 7.15 9.18 0.54
N LEU A 126 7.66 8.04 0.06
CA LEU A 126 6.93 6.78 0.02
C LEU A 126 6.59 6.37 1.45
N LEU A 127 5.32 6.03 1.67
CA LEU A 127 4.80 5.66 2.98
C LEU A 127 4.57 4.17 3.06
N ALA A 128 3.65 3.67 2.24
CA ALA A 128 3.31 2.26 2.22
C ALA A 128 2.73 1.82 0.88
N ALA A 129 2.93 0.56 0.52
CA ALA A 129 2.12 -0.13 -0.49
C ALA A 129 1.09 -1.01 0.21
N ALA A 130 -0.11 -1.10 -0.34
CA ALA A 130 -1.24 -1.81 0.23
C ALA A 130 -1.85 -2.80 -0.76
N PHE A 131 -1.96 -4.04 -0.33
CA PHE A 131 -2.51 -5.15 -1.11
C PHE A 131 -3.65 -5.80 -0.31
N PRO A 132 -4.91 -5.62 -0.71
CA PRO A 132 -6.05 -6.30 -0.10
C PRO A 132 -6.12 -7.76 -0.53
N PHE A 133 -6.52 -8.60 0.41
CA PHE A 133 -6.91 -9.98 0.21
C PHE A 133 -8.28 -10.20 0.85
N GLU A 134 -9.14 -10.97 0.20
CA GLU A 134 -10.54 -11.13 0.57
C GLU A 134 -10.86 -12.58 0.93
N ARG A 135 -11.64 -12.74 1.99
CA ARG A 135 -12.21 -14.02 2.41
C ARG A 135 -13.60 -13.78 3.00
N ASP A 136 -14.63 -14.32 2.36
CA ASP A 136 -16.03 -14.09 2.73
C ASP A 136 -16.37 -12.59 2.86
N ASN A 137 -16.58 -12.11 4.09
CA ASN A 137 -16.84 -10.70 4.42
C ASN A 137 -15.65 -10.04 5.14
N THR A 138 -14.48 -10.64 5.09
CA THR A 138 -13.25 -10.15 5.72
C THR A 138 -12.26 -9.69 4.66
N VAL A 139 -11.72 -8.50 4.84
CA VAL A 139 -10.62 -7.98 4.03
C VAL A 139 -9.38 -7.87 4.91
N ALA A 140 -8.31 -8.54 4.51
CA ALA A 140 -6.98 -8.41 5.09
C ALA A 140 -6.09 -7.58 4.18
N TYR A 141 -5.39 -6.60 4.71
CA TYR A 141 -4.41 -5.81 3.96
C TYR A 141 -3.01 -6.25 4.34
N TRP A 142 -2.19 -6.55 3.34
CA TRP A 142 -0.74 -6.61 3.49
C TRP A 142 -0.17 -5.23 3.16
N LEU A 143 0.47 -4.63 4.15
CA LEU A 143 1.01 -3.28 4.09
C LEU A 143 2.53 -3.35 4.11
N TYR A 144 3.19 -2.91 3.05
CA TYR A 144 4.64 -2.76 3.02
C TYR A 144 5.02 -1.34 3.42
N SER A 145 5.75 -1.16 4.52
CA SER A 145 6.22 0.16 4.96
C SER A 145 7.57 0.49 4.34
N PHE A 146 7.62 1.50 3.47
CA PHE A 146 8.87 1.96 2.86
C PHE A 146 9.84 2.60 3.87
N ARG A 147 9.36 2.97 5.07
CA ARG A 147 10.22 3.52 6.13
C ARG A 147 10.93 2.46 6.97
N ARG A 148 10.37 1.25 6.95
CA ARG A 148 10.84 0.12 7.76
C ARG A 148 11.45 -0.98 6.89
N GLY A 149 11.06 -1.05 5.62
CA GLY A 149 11.45 -2.12 4.71
C GLY A 149 10.83 -3.46 5.13
N SER A 150 9.61 -3.42 5.67
CA SER A 150 8.95 -4.57 6.27
C SER A 150 7.43 -4.53 6.06
N TYR A 151 6.83 -5.71 6.08
CA TYR A 151 5.41 -5.94 5.94
C TYR A 151 4.70 -5.99 7.29
N TYR A 152 3.42 -5.67 7.30
CA TYR A 152 2.52 -6.00 8.40
C TYR A 152 1.11 -6.27 7.90
N PRO A 153 0.41 -7.26 8.47
CA PRO A 153 -0.99 -7.50 8.17
C PRO A 153 -1.88 -6.53 8.95
N PHE A 154 -2.97 -6.09 8.32
CA PHE A 154 -3.98 -5.25 8.95
C PHE A 154 -5.38 -5.67 8.52
N VAL A 155 -6.24 -6.01 9.48
CA VAL A 155 -7.57 -6.58 9.20
C VAL A 155 -8.65 -5.70 9.84
N PRO A 156 -9.11 -4.64 9.17
CA PRO A 156 -10.14 -3.76 9.72
C PRO A 156 -11.49 -4.49 9.81
N THR A 157 -12.22 -4.26 10.91
CA THR A 157 -13.55 -4.86 11.19
C THR A 157 -14.68 -3.83 11.27
N GLY A 158 -14.37 -2.56 10.98
CA GLY A 158 -15.29 -1.43 11.14
C GLY A 158 -15.05 -0.63 12.44
N ASP A 159 -15.65 0.55 12.55
CA ASP A 159 -15.62 1.41 13.76
C ASP A 159 -14.20 1.70 14.32
N ARG A 160 -13.18 1.79 13.45
CA ARG A 160 -11.76 1.89 13.83
C ARG A 160 -11.30 0.77 14.75
N ASN A 161 -11.77 -0.45 14.47
CA ASN A 161 -11.36 -1.66 15.14
C ASN A 161 -10.78 -2.67 14.14
N HIS A 162 -9.91 -3.54 14.62
CA HIS A 162 -9.20 -4.52 13.79
C HIS A 162 -9.22 -5.91 14.43
N ASP A 163 -9.12 -6.97 13.61
CA ASP A 163 -9.08 -8.35 14.06
C ASP A 163 -7.65 -8.80 14.32
N SER A 164 -7.17 -8.54 15.53
CA SER A 164 -5.83 -8.95 15.96
C SER A 164 -5.61 -10.46 15.94
N SER A 165 -6.68 -11.28 16.02
CA SER A 165 -6.54 -12.74 15.97
C SER A 165 -6.23 -13.21 14.56
N THR A 166 -6.90 -12.63 13.57
CA THR A 166 -6.60 -12.88 12.15
C THR A 166 -5.22 -12.33 11.80
N GLU A 167 -4.87 -11.11 12.20
CA GLU A 167 -3.54 -10.52 11.97
C GLU A 167 -2.40 -11.40 12.52
N PHE A 168 -2.52 -11.90 13.75
CA PHE A 168 -1.54 -12.80 14.34
C PHE A 168 -1.41 -14.12 13.58
N LYS A 169 -2.52 -14.65 13.05
CA LYS A 169 -2.52 -15.86 12.22
C LYS A 169 -1.79 -15.61 10.89
N LEU A 170 -2.07 -14.47 10.24
CA LEU A 170 -1.40 -14.08 9.00
C LEU A 170 0.11 -13.95 9.20
N GLU A 171 0.52 -13.24 10.25
CA GLU A 171 1.92 -13.10 10.67
C GLU A 171 2.60 -14.45 10.90
N SER A 172 1.95 -15.34 11.65
CA SER A 172 2.51 -16.65 11.98
C SER A 172 2.71 -17.58 10.78
N VAL A 173 1.84 -17.49 9.77
CA VAL A 173 1.91 -18.34 8.57
C VAL A 173 2.91 -17.78 7.56
N LEU A 174 2.90 -16.47 7.34
CA LEU A 174 3.74 -15.82 6.31
C LEU A 174 5.10 -15.33 6.82
N GLY A 175 5.39 -15.44 8.12
CA GLY A 175 6.65 -14.95 8.70
C GLY A 175 7.94 -15.62 8.18
N SER A 176 7.84 -16.72 7.41
CA SER A 176 8.99 -17.29 6.67
C SER A 176 9.12 -16.82 5.23
N GLU A 177 8.07 -16.19 4.69
CA GLU A 177 8.01 -15.70 3.30
C GLU A 177 8.19 -14.18 3.24
N LEU A 178 7.68 -13.44 4.24
CA LEU A 178 7.75 -11.99 4.31
C LEU A 178 8.63 -11.52 5.47
N THR A 179 9.35 -10.42 5.26
CA THR A 179 10.00 -9.68 6.36
C THR A 179 8.96 -8.88 7.11
N ILE A 180 8.48 -9.40 8.25
CA ILE A 180 7.41 -8.76 9.03
C ILE A 180 7.98 -7.79 10.07
N GLU A 181 7.33 -6.65 10.25
CA GLU A 181 7.64 -5.70 11.32
C GLU A 181 7.30 -6.28 12.70
N GLU A 182 8.32 -6.51 13.51
CA GLU A 182 8.17 -7.08 14.86
C GLU A 182 7.52 -6.09 15.85
N ASP A 183 7.75 -4.79 15.65
CA ASP A 183 7.24 -3.75 16.54
C ASP A 183 5.92 -3.16 16.03
N LYS A 184 4.84 -3.57 16.71
CA LYS A 184 3.46 -3.18 16.38
C LYS A 184 3.17 -1.70 16.57
N GLU A 185 4.02 -0.95 17.28
CA GLU A 185 3.87 0.51 17.37
C GLU A 185 4.08 1.20 16.02
N TYR A 186 4.76 0.53 15.07
CA TYR A 186 4.98 1.02 13.70
C TYR A 186 4.01 0.46 12.68
N TRP A 187 3.02 -0.32 13.11
CA TRP A 187 1.93 -0.75 12.24
C TRP A 187 0.97 0.42 12.11
N TYR A 188 1.16 1.23 11.07
CA TYR A 188 0.33 2.40 10.81
C TYR A 188 -1.01 1.96 10.22
N PRO A 189 -2.12 2.00 10.99
CA PRO A 189 -3.37 1.44 10.50
C PRO A 189 -3.95 2.32 9.40
N MET A 190 -4.12 1.75 8.21
CA MET A 190 -4.74 2.41 7.06
C MET A 190 -6.24 2.14 7.09
N TRP A 191 -6.98 2.99 7.80
CA TRP A 191 -8.41 2.76 8.05
C TRP A 191 -9.26 3.02 6.79
N PRO A 192 -10.10 2.06 6.38
CA PRO A 192 -11.15 2.33 5.39
C PRO A 192 -12.21 3.28 5.95
N GLU A 193 -12.80 4.10 5.08
CA GLU A 193 -13.97 4.94 5.41
C GLU A 193 -15.26 4.28 4.89
N GLY A 194 -16.03 3.65 5.79
CA GLY A 194 -17.25 2.93 5.43
C GLY A 194 -16.95 1.62 4.67
N ASP A 195 -17.69 1.36 3.58
CA ASP A 195 -17.46 0.20 2.68
C ASP A 195 -16.32 0.43 1.66
N ALA A 196 -15.62 1.57 1.75
CA ALA A 196 -14.54 1.91 0.84
C ALA A 196 -13.19 1.30 1.27
N ARG A 197 -12.20 1.28 0.38
CA ARG A 197 -10.80 1.01 0.72
C ARG A 197 -10.19 2.25 1.43
N PRO A 198 -8.99 2.14 2.05
CA PRO A 198 -8.30 3.30 2.62
C PRO A 198 -8.06 4.45 1.62
N TRP A 199 -7.95 4.12 0.33
CA TRP A 199 -7.80 5.05 -0.79
C TRP A 199 -9.13 5.44 -1.47
N GLY A 200 -10.27 5.15 -0.84
CA GLY A 200 -11.60 5.48 -1.35
C GLY A 200 -12.29 4.34 -2.09
N ARG A 201 -13.24 4.68 -2.96
CA ARG A 201 -14.09 3.70 -3.65
C ARG A 201 -13.28 2.86 -4.65
N PRO A 202 -13.67 1.60 -4.94
CA PRO A 202 -13.01 0.81 -5.97
C PRO A 202 -12.94 1.56 -7.30
N LEU A 203 -11.92 1.31 -8.11
CA LEU A 203 -11.90 1.77 -9.50
C LEU A 203 -13.07 1.11 -10.24
N GLU A 204 -13.99 1.92 -10.77
CA GLU A 204 -15.06 1.38 -11.61
C GLU A 204 -14.42 0.92 -12.93
N PRO A 205 -14.65 -0.33 -13.39
CA PRO A 205 -14.23 -0.71 -14.72
C PRO A 205 -14.98 0.20 -15.70
N GLY A 206 -14.22 0.89 -16.57
CA GLY A 206 -14.77 1.92 -17.46
C GLY A 206 -16.05 1.45 -18.18
N GLU A 207 -17.09 2.30 -18.14
CA GLU A 207 -18.35 2.12 -18.85
C GLU A 207 -18.19 2.03 -20.38
#